data_AF-A0A5Q0EI95-F1
#
_entry.id   AF-A0A5Q0EI95-F1
#
_cell.length_a   1.000
_cell.length_b   1.000
_cell.length_c   1.000
_cell.angle_alpha   90.00
_cell.angle_beta   90.00
_cell.angle_gamma   90.00
#
_symmetry.space_group_name_H-M   'P 1'
#
loop_
_entity.id
_entity.type
_entity.pdbx_description
1 polymer ?
#
loop_
_entity_poly.entity_id
_entity_poly.type
_entity_poly.pdbx_seq_one_letter_code
_entity_poly.pdbx_strand_id
1 'polypeptide(L)'
;MSGHRQVIGVLVLFALVAASGLGVVYAKYSSRVLFVEQERLRKERDNLEIERGRLQLEQSTWASPARIEEEARQRLNMRMVKAEEIIVIE
;
A
#
# COMPACT_ATOMS: atom_id res chain seq x y z
N MET A 1 -65.60 -8.19 0.23
CA MET A 1 -64.42 -8.09 -0.66
C MET A 1 -63.34 -7.09 -0.21
N SER A 2 -63.59 -6.18 0.74
CA SER A 2 -62.59 -5.21 1.24
C SER A 2 -61.51 -5.81 2.14
N GLY A 3 -61.86 -6.79 2.98
CA GLY A 3 -60.92 -7.42 3.93
C GLY A 3 -59.75 -8.15 3.28
N HIS A 4 -59.96 -8.86 2.16
CA HIS A 4 -58.87 -9.55 1.47
C HIS A 4 -57.81 -8.59 0.89
N ARG A 5 -58.24 -7.41 0.40
CA ARG A 5 -57.30 -6.40 -0.13
C ARG A 5 -56.40 -5.83 0.98
N GLN A 6 -56.94 -5.65 2.18
CA GLN A 6 -56.17 -5.17 3.33
C GLN A 6 -55.16 -6.23 3.82
N VAL A 7 -55.59 -7.50 3.92
CA VAL A 7 -54.71 -8.60 4.33
C VAL A 7 -53.54 -8.77 3.36
N ILE A 8 -53.78 -8.69 2.05
CA ILE A 8 -52.71 -8.75 1.04
C ILE A 8 -51.74 -7.59 1.22
N GLY A 9 -52.23 -6.36 1.44
CA GLY A 9 -51.37 -5.20 1.67
C GLY A 9 -50.45 -5.36 2.89
N VAL A 10 -50.98 -5.89 4.00
CA VAL A 10 -50.20 -6.14 5.22
C VAL A 10 -49.13 -7.21 4.98
N LEU A 11 -49.46 -8.30 4.28
CA LEU A 11 -48.50 -9.36 3.96
C LEU A 11 -47.37 -8.87 3.06
N VAL A 12 -47.68 -8.04 2.06
CA VAL A 12 -46.67 -7.43 1.18
C VAL A 12 -45.76 -6.52 1.98
N LEU A 13 -46.33 -5.67 2.85
CA LEU A 13 -45.53 -4.75 3.67
C LEU A 13 -44.63 -5.51 4.66
N PHE A 14 -45.14 -6.57 5.28
CA PHE A 14 -44.36 -7.46 6.14
C PHE A 14 -43.19 -8.09 5.36
N ALA A 15 -43.46 -8.62 4.17
CA ALA A 15 -42.42 -9.22 3.33
C ALA A 15 -41.34 -8.21 2.93
N LEU A 16 -41.72 -6.97 2.59
CA LEU A 16 -40.78 -5.90 2.26
C LEU A 16 -39.90 -5.51 3.44
N VAL A 17 -40.47 -5.39 4.65
CA VAL A 17 -39.70 -5.08 5.86
C VAL A 17 -38.76 -6.22 6.22
N ALA A 18 -39.22 -7.47 6.14
CA ALA A 18 -38.38 -8.64 6.38
C ALA A 18 -37.22 -8.73 5.37
N ALA A 19 -37.51 -8.53 4.08
CA ALA A 19 -36.51 -8.51 3.02
C ALA A 19 -35.48 -7.37 3.21
N SER A 20 -35.95 -6.18 3.63
CA SER A 20 -35.06 -5.06 3.97
C SER A 20 -34.11 -5.40 5.12
N GLY A 21 -34.63 -5.96 6.21
CA GLY A 21 -33.81 -6.37 7.35
C GLY A 21 -32.76 -7.42 6.98
N LEU A 22 -33.15 -8.46 6.23
CA LEU A 22 -32.22 -9.47 5.72
C LEU A 22 -31.16 -8.86 4.79
N GLY A 23 -31.58 -7.94 3.91
CA GLY A 23 -30.68 -7.22 3.01
C GLY A 23 -29.60 -6.44 3.75
N VAL A 24 -29.96 -5.72 4.82
CA VAL A 24 -29.00 -4.99 5.65
C VAL A 24 -27.99 -5.92 6.32
N VAL A 25 -28.45 -7.04 6.89
CA VAL A 25 -27.55 -8.03 7.52
C VAL A 25 -26.59 -8.63 6.50
N TYR A 26 -27.09 -8.99 5.32
CA TYR A 26 -26.28 -9.53 4.23
C TYR A 26 -25.24 -8.52 3.73
N ALA A 27 -25.64 -7.26 3.52
CA ALA A 27 -24.74 -6.19 3.11
C ALA A 27 -23.63 -5.96 4.15
N LYS A 28 -23.99 -5.95 5.45
CA LYS A 28 -23.03 -5.79 6.54
C LYS A 28 -22.04 -6.95 6.62
N TYR A 29 -22.52 -8.18 6.46
CA TYR A 29 -21.66 -9.37 6.43
C TYR A 29 -20.69 -9.31 5.26
N SER A 30 -21.18 -9.06 4.05
CA SER A 30 -20.37 -8.95 2.83
C SER A 30 -19.32 -7.86 2.97
N SER A 31 -19.71 -6.68 3.48
CA SER A 31 -18.79 -5.56 3.74
C SER A 31 -17.67 -5.97 4.70
N ARG A 32 -17.99 -6.68 5.79
CA ARG A 32 -17.00 -7.14 6.75
C ARG A 32 -16.01 -8.13 6.13
N VAL A 33 -16.47 -9.07 5.29
CA VAL A 33 -15.60 -10.03 4.60
C VAL A 33 -14.65 -9.30 3.64
N LEU A 34 -15.19 -8.43 2.78
CA LEU A 34 -14.39 -7.64 1.83
C LEU A 34 -13.38 -6.73 2.54
N PHE A 35 -13.77 -6.12 3.67
CA PHE A 35 -12.88 -5.28 4.46
C PHE A 35 -11.72 -6.06 5.06
N VAL A 36 -11.96 -7.27 5.57
CA VAL A 36 -10.89 -8.13 6.11
C VAL A 36 -9.88 -8.50 5.02
N GLU A 37 -10.34 -8.80 3.82
CA GLU A 37 -9.44 -9.13 2.70
C GLU A 37 -8.62 -7.91 2.25
N GLN A 38 -9.25 -6.74 2.17
CA GLN A 38 -8.55 -5.46 1.93
C GLN A 38 -7.44 -5.21 2.97
N GLU A 39 -7.75 -5.38 4.25
CA GLU A 39 -6.78 -5.18 5.33
C GLU A 39 -5.63 -6.19 5.27
N ARG A 40 -5.92 -7.44 4.87
CA ARG A 40 -4.88 -8.46 4.67
C ARG A 40 -3.88 -8.03 3.59
N LEU A 41 -4.39 -7.66 2.41
CA LEU A 41 -3.54 -7.26 1.29
C LEU A 41 -2.76 -5.96 1.58
N ARG A 42 -3.38 -5.01 2.30
CA ARG A 42 -2.68 -3.80 2.77
C ARG A 42 -1.51 -4.14 3.67
N LYS A 43 -1.70 -5.02 4.66
CA LYS A 43 -0.61 -5.46 5.55
C LYS A 43 0.52 -6.15 4.81
N GLU A 44 0.19 -6.97 3.81
CA GLU A 44 1.19 -7.61 2.98
C GLU A 44 2.03 -6.58 2.21
N ARG A 45 1.38 -5.60 1.57
CA ARG A 45 2.06 -4.50 0.90
C ARG A 45 2.95 -3.72 1.86
N ASP A 46 2.44 -3.35 3.03
CA ASP A 46 3.19 -2.56 4.00
C ASP A 46 4.45 -3.31 4.49
N ASN A 47 4.35 -4.63 4.67
CA ASN A 47 5.51 -5.48 4.97
C ASN A 47 6.56 -5.47 3.85
N LEU A 48 6.12 -5.57 2.59
CA LEU A 48 7.01 -5.51 1.43
C LEU A 48 7.67 -4.13 1.28
N GLU A 49 6.95 -3.05 1.61
CA GLU A 49 7.52 -1.70 1.60
C GLU A 49 8.61 -1.54 2.67
N ILE A 50 8.41 -2.10 3.87
CA ILE A 50 9.42 -2.14 4.93
C ILE A 50 10.66 -2.92 4.46
N GLU A 51 10.46 -4.10 3.88
CA GLU A 51 11.55 -4.92 3.36
C GLU A 51 12.33 -4.20 2.26
N ARG A 52 11.62 -3.59 1.30
CA ARG A 52 12.24 -2.77 0.26
C ARG A 52 13.06 -1.62 0.85
N GLY A 53 12.52 -0.91 1.84
CA GLY A 53 13.23 0.17 2.53
C GLY A 53 14.52 -0.33 3.18
N ARG A 54 14.46 -1.47 3.85
CA ARG A 54 15.64 -2.13 4.42
C ARG A 54 16.66 -2.49 3.34
N LEU A 55 16.25 -3.13 2.26
CA LEU A 55 17.13 -3.51 1.16
C LEU A 55 17.76 -2.28 0.49
N GLN A 56 17.03 -1.17 0.36
CA GLN A 56 17.55 0.07 -0.19
C GLN A 56 18.60 0.71 0.72
N LEU A 57 18.42 0.65 2.04
CA LEU A 57 19.44 1.07 3.02
C LEU A 57 20.67 0.17 2.96
N GLU A 58 20.47 -1.15 2.90
CA GLU A 58 21.56 -2.12 2.70
C GLU A 58 22.32 -1.79 1.40
N GLN A 59 21.63 -1.59 0.27
CA GLN A 59 22.27 -1.21 -1.00
C GLN A 59 22.98 0.14 -0.96
N SER A 60 22.43 1.15 -0.30
CA SER A 60 23.10 2.46 -0.16
C SER A 60 24.45 2.35 0.56
N THR A 61 24.59 1.36 1.44
CA THR A 61 25.85 1.07 2.13
C THR A 61 26.87 0.44 1.18
N TRP A 62 26.44 -0.38 0.21
CA TRP A 62 27.31 -1.06 -0.77
C TRP A 62 27.54 -0.25 -2.05
N ALA A 63 26.66 0.70 -2.35
CA ALA A 63 26.77 1.71 -3.40
C ALA A 63 27.52 2.96 -2.91
N SER A 64 28.27 2.84 -1.81
CA SER A 64 29.11 3.92 -1.31
C SER A 64 30.14 4.30 -2.38
N PRO A 65 30.29 5.61 -2.68
CA PRO A 65 31.32 6.18 -3.55
C PRO A 65 32.73 5.60 -3.30
N ALA A 66 32.98 5.05 -2.12
CA ALA A 66 34.21 4.35 -1.74
C ALA A 66 34.66 3.28 -2.76
N ARG A 67 33.76 2.49 -3.34
CA ARG A 67 34.19 1.47 -4.34
C ARG A 67 34.59 2.10 -5.66
N ILE A 68 33.86 3.14 -6.09
CA ILE A 68 34.20 3.92 -7.30
C ILE A 68 35.51 4.69 -7.08
N GLU A 69 35.70 5.25 -5.89
CA GLU A 69 36.90 5.99 -5.50
C GLU A 69 38.13 5.09 -5.40
N GLU A 70 37.98 3.88 -4.85
CA GLU A 70 39.05 2.87 -4.81
C GLU A 70 39.41 2.42 -6.22
N GLU A 71 38.43 2.07 -7.06
CA GLU A 71 38.67 1.65 -8.45
C GLU A 71 39.27 2.80 -9.28
N ALA A 72 38.86 4.05 -9.07
CA ALA A 72 39.42 5.23 -9.75
C ALA A 72 40.85 5.54 -9.29
N ARG A 73 41.15 5.39 -8.00
CA ARG A 73 42.51 5.54 -7.48
C ARG A 73 43.44 4.45 -8.02
N GLN A 74 42.96 3.21 -8.06
CA GLN A 74 43.77 2.06 -8.49
C GLN A 74 43.91 1.92 -10.01
N ARG A 75 42.83 2.12 -10.79
CA ARG A 75 42.86 1.95 -12.26
C ARG A 75 43.19 3.21 -13.03
N LEU A 76 42.81 4.38 -12.51
CA LEU A 76 42.98 5.66 -13.21
C LEU A 76 44.08 6.54 -12.58
N ASN A 77 44.78 6.05 -11.54
CA ASN A 77 45.79 6.80 -10.77
C ASN A 77 45.29 8.19 -10.30
N MET A 78 43.98 8.33 -10.05
CA MET A 78 43.42 9.60 -9.59
C MET A 78 43.90 9.88 -8.16
N ARG A 79 44.52 11.06 -7.97
CA ARG A 79 44.96 11.57 -6.66
C ARG A 79 44.08 12.73 -6.22
N MET A 80 43.91 12.91 -4.90
CA MET A 80 43.27 14.13 -4.40
C MET A 80 44.15 15.34 -4.78
N VAL A 81 43.51 16.31 -5.41
CA VAL A 81 44.14 17.57 -5.82
C VAL A 81 44.37 18.41 -4.56
N LYS A 82 45.58 18.94 -4.38
CA LYS A 82 45.88 19.82 -3.24
C LYS A 82 45.23 21.18 -3.46
N ALA A 83 44.90 21.89 -2.37
CA ALA A 83 44.26 23.20 -2.44
C ALA A 83 45.06 24.22 -3.28
N GLU A 84 46.37 24.02 -3.38
CA GLU A 84 47.29 24.85 -4.18
C GLU A 84 47.13 24.69 -5.70
N GLU A 85 46.45 23.64 -6.18
CA GLU A 85 46.33 23.28 -7.60
C GLU A 85 44.98 23.69 -8.23
N ILE A 86 44.09 24.34 -7.46
CA ILE A 86 42.75 24.75 -7.93
C ILE A 86 42.80 26.17 -8.50
N ILE A 87 42.61 26.29 -9.81
CA ILE A 87 42.49 27.58 -10.50
C ILE A 87 41.01 27.78 -10.87
N VAL A 88 40.38 28.79 -10.29
CA VAL A 88 39.01 29.19 -10.65
C VAL A 88 39.12 30.11 -11.86
N ILE A 89 38.51 29.70 -12.98
CA ILE A 89 38.38 30.53 -14.18
C ILE A 89 37.02 31.21 -14.08
N GLU A 90 37.02 32.55 -14.04
CA GLU A 90 35.84 33.41 -14.07
C GLU A 90 35.40 33.70 -15.52
#